data_AF-A0A9P3ZIC4-F1
#
_entry.id   AF-A0A9P3ZIC4-F1
#
_cell.length_a   1.000
_cell.length_b   1.000
_cell.length_c   1.000
_cell.angle_alpha   90.00
_cell.angle_beta   90.00
_cell.angle_gamma   90.00
#
_symmetry.space_group_name_H-M   'P 1'
#
loop_
_entity.id
_entity.type
_entity.pdbx_description
1 polymer ?
#
loop_
_entity_poly.entity_id
_entity_poly.type
_entity_poly.pdbx_seq_one_letter_code
_entity_poly.pdbx_strand_id
1 'polypeptide(L)'
;MIPYFSTSIIIISIKLLTQQRMLVENPVTYLSYFKMFYLPEAGFFLWFIWALWLIFLLVAAVRSKAGQVVLFAISLCVTFLPIEWPEIFCINFAIRMLKYFMLGIILNEYPRWTEIGKKVPGIIPVCALPALFIFNRVTQNTILTTILDYILPFIGIYAICVLSRGIKHWNYATQKLLVISASSYIIYLFHTTFEGLVKSLIHKVPTLANGNNSLYFTIGAALIVGAGVILPIVLHRRILSQNRVLRFLFGLKPVKQPAKSLR
;
A
#
# COMPACT_ATOMS: atom_id res chain seq x y z
N MET A 1 9.71 -10.62 -2.51
CA MET A 1 8.88 -11.79 -2.15
C MET A 1 9.16 -12.35 -0.75
N ILE A 2 10.39 -12.32 -0.23
CA ILE A 2 10.70 -12.81 1.14
C ILE A 2 9.76 -12.22 2.23
N PRO A 3 9.49 -10.90 2.25
CA PRO A 3 8.60 -10.33 3.27
C PRO A 3 7.15 -10.82 3.13
N TYR A 4 6.69 -11.07 1.90
CA TYR A 4 5.36 -11.63 1.65
C TYR A 4 5.23 -13.05 2.19
N PHE A 5 6.18 -13.95 1.89
CA PHE A 5 6.12 -15.33 2.36
C PHE A 5 6.23 -15.42 3.89
N SER A 6 7.16 -14.68 4.49
CA SER A 6 7.34 -14.64 5.94
C SER A 6 6.05 -14.20 6.64
N THR A 7 5.45 -13.12 6.14
CA THR A 7 4.20 -12.58 6.65
C THR A 7 3.02 -13.55 6.43
N SER A 8 2.93 -14.16 5.25
CA SER A 8 1.86 -15.10 4.93
C SER A 8 1.88 -16.32 5.85
N ILE A 9 3.06 -16.88 6.09
CA ILE A 9 3.25 -17.99 7.04
C ILE A 9 2.78 -17.58 8.44
N ILE A 10 3.20 -16.41 8.93
CA ILE A 10 2.79 -15.92 10.26
C ILE A 10 1.27 -15.75 10.34
N ILE A 11 0.65 -15.07 9.37
CA ILE A 11 -0.80 -14.80 9.38
C ILE A 11 -1.60 -16.10 9.25
N ILE A 12 -1.23 -17.01 8.33
CA ILE A 12 -1.93 -18.29 8.18
C ILE A 12 -1.83 -19.08 9.50
N SER A 13 -0.67 -19.10 10.13
CA SER A 13 -0.48 -19.79 11.42
C SER A 13 -1.34 -19.19 12.52
N ILE A 14 -1.40 -17.86 12.63
CA ILE A 14 -2.27 -17.16 13.60
C ILE A 14 -3.75 -17.46 13.32
N LYS A 15 -4.18 -17.42 12.05
CA LYS A 15 -5.57 -17.69 11.68
C LYS A 15 -5.97 -19.14 11.97
N LEU A 16 -5.12 -20.12 11.66
CA LEU A 16 -5.37 -21.53 11.99
C LEU A 16 -5.56 -21.74 13.49
N LEU A 17 -4.79 -21.03 14.33
CA LEU A 17 -4.90 -21.10 15.79
C LEU A 17 -6.12 -20.36 16.34
N THR A 18 -6.52 -19.25 15.72
CA THR A 18 -7.57 -18.36 16.28
C THR A 18 -8.97 -18.62 15.73
N GLN A 19 -9.10 -19.20 14.53
CA GLN A 19 -10.40 -19.41 13.86
C GLN A 19 -11.39 -20.30 14.62
N GLN A 20 -10.93 -21.11 15.58
CA GLN A 20 -11.82 -21.90 16.44
C GLN A 20 -12.51 -21.07 17.52
N ARG A 21 -11.94 -19.91 17.91
CA ARG A 21 -12.39 -19.13 19.07
C ARG A 21 -12.73 -17.67 18.75
N MET A 22 -12.44 -17.21 17.55
CA MET A 22 -12.61 -15.82 17.12
C MET A 22 -13.20 -15.79 15.71
N LEU A 23 -14.04 -14.80 15.44
CA LEU A 23 -14.54 -14.57 14.10
C LEU A 23 -13.37 -14.05 13.25
N VAL A 24 -12.89 -14.90 12.35
CA VAL A 24 -11.79 -14.60 11.43
C VAL A 24 -12.37 -14.36 10.05
N GLU A 25 -12.19 -13.14 9.53
CA GLU A 25 -12.54 -12.83 8.14
C GLU A 25 -11.65 -13.64 7.19
N ASN A 26 -12.29 -14.36 6.25
CA ASN A 26 -11.64 -15.29 5.30
C ASN A 26 -10.84 -16.39 6.03
N PRO A 27 -11.51 -17.47 6.48
CA PRO A 27 -10.87 -18.58 7.18
C PRO A 27 -9.87 -19.30 6.28
N VAL A 28 -8.86 -19.90 6.89
CA VAL A 28 -7.76 -20.56 6.17
C VAL A 28 -7.67 -22.03 6.55
N THR A 29 -7.11 -22.82 5.65
CA THR A 29 -6.90 -24.26 5.83
C THR A 29 -5.42 -24.59 5.71
N TYR A 30 -5.02 -25.83 5.99
CA TYR A 30 -3.63 -26.26 5.75
C TYR A 30 -3.23 -26.12 4.27
N LEU A 31 -4.18 -26.23 3.34
CA LEU A 31 -3.96 -25.99 1.92
C LEU A 31 -3.58 -24.52 1.62
N SER A 32 -3.91 -23.58 2.51
CA SER A 32 -3.58 -22.17 2.36
C SER A 32 -2.07 -21.90 2.35
N TYR A 33 -1.25 -22.77 2.97
CA TYR A 33 0.21 -22.69 2.85
C TYR A 33 0.72 -22.99 1.44
N PHE A 34 0.01 -23.80 0.66
CA PHE A 34 0.34 -24.02 -0.75
C PHE A 34 -0.23 -22.91 -1.63
N LYS A 35 -1.47 -22.48 -1.35
CA LYS A 35 -2.11 -21.37 -2.10
C LYS A 35 -1.33 -20.06 -2.00
N MET A 36 -0.61 -19.81 -0.90
CA MET A 36 0.21 -18.59 -0.77
C MET A 36 1.29 -18.46 -1.86
N PHE A 37 1.68 -19.53 -2.54
CA PHE A 37 2.64 -19.44 -3.65
C PHE A 37 2.07 -18.80 -4.91
N TYR A 38 0.76 -18.68 -5.04
CA TYR A 38 0.12 -18.13 -6.23
C TYR A 38 -1.12 -17.26 -5.96
N LEU A 39 -1.58 -17.15 -4.71
CA LEU A 39 -2.71 -16.30 -4.29
C LEU A 39 -2.41 -15.58 -2.96
N PRO A 40 -2.95 -14.37 -2.72
CA PRO A 40 -2.82 -13.64 -1.45
C PRO A 40 -3.73 -14.21 -0.35
N GLU A 41 -3.66 -15.53 -0.14
CA GLU A 41 -4.56 -16.31 0.72
C GLU A 41 -4.49 -15.90 2.21
N ALA A 42 -3.31 -15.50 2.69
CA ALA A 42 -3.12 -15.07 4.07
C ALA A 42 -3.96 -13.82 4.40
N GLY A 43 -4.12 -12.93 3.43
CA GLY A 43 -4.93 -11.72 3.55
C GLY A 43 -4.96 -11.00 2.22
N PHE A 44 -6.17 -10.63 1.78
CA PHE A 44 -6.39 -9.96 0.51
C PHE A 44 -5.48 -8.74 0.35
N PHE A 45 -5.26 -7.96 1.42
CA PHE A 45 -4.38 -6.78 1.41
C PHE A 45 -2.95 -7.05 0.94
N LEU A 46 -2.47 -8.30 0.88
CA LEU A 46 -1.15 -8.65 0.36
C LEU A 46 -1.09 -8.71 -1.18
N TRP A 47 -2.22 -8.56 -1.89
CA TRP A 47 -2.31 -8.64 -3.35
C TRP A 47 -1.31 -7.71 -4.06
N PHE A 48 -1.04 -6.53 -3.50
CA PHE A 48 -0.20 -5.52 -4.15
C PHE A 48 1.27 -5.97 -4.25
N ILE A 49 1.75 -6.87 -3.39
CA ILE A 49 3.14 -7.33 -3.45
C ILE A 49 3.36 -8.21 -4.69
N TRP A 50 2.41 -9.11 -4.95
CA TRP A 50 2.37 -9.91 -6.17
C TRP A 50 2.23 -9.02 -7.40
N ALA A 51 1.28 -8.06 -7.37
CA ALA A 51 1.07 -7.14 -8.48
C ALA A 51 2.32 -6.31 -8.79
N LEU A 52 2.95 -5.70 -7.78
CA LEU A 52 4.19 -4.93 -7.97
C LEU A 52 5.34 -5.80 -8.46
N TRP A 53 5.49 -7.02 -7.93
CA TRP A 53 6.53 -7.93 -8.39
C TRP A 53 6.39 -8.26 -9.88
N LEU A 54 5.16 -8.57 -10.34
CA LEU A 54 4.89 -8.79 -11.77
C LEU A 54 5.16 -7.55 -12.62
N ILE A 55 4.71 -6.38 -12.17
CA ILE A 55 4.94 -5.11 -12.88
C ILE A 55 6.45 -4.84 -12.98
N PHE A 56 7.22 -5.03 -11.90
CA PHE A 56 8.67 -4.84 -11.91
C PHE A 56 9.39 -5.83 -12.84
N LEU A 57 8.97 -7.09 -12.87
CA LEU A 57 9.51 -8.06 -13.83
C LEU A 57 9.25 -7.62 -15.28
N LEU A 58 8.02 -7.18 -15.54
CA LEU A 58 7.60 -6.75 -16.87
C LEU A 58 8.40 -5.51 -17.30
N VAL A 59 8.53 -4.51 -16.43
CA VAL A 59 9.35 -3.31 -16.70
C VAL A 59 10.82 -3.67 -16.86
N ALA A 60 11.36 -4.60 -16.07
CA ALA A 60 12.74 -5.06 -16.20
C ALA A 60 13.01 -5.82 -17.52
N ALA A 61 11.99 -6.51 -18.06
CA ALA A 61 12.04 -7.12 -19.38
C ALA A 61 12.06 -6.04 -20.48
N VAL A 62 11.28 -4.97 -20.30
CA VAL A 62 11.19 -3.84 -21.23
C VAL A 62 12.22 -2.75 -20.87
N ARG A 63 13.49 -3.02 -21.19
CA ARG A 63 14.60 -2.13 -20.82
C ARG A 63 14.68 -0.81 -21.61
N SER A 64 14.11 -0.77 -22.82
CA SER A 64 14.24 0.38 -23.71
C SER A 64 13.20 1.47 -23.40
N LYS A 65 13.58 2.75 -23.52
CA LYS A 65 12.67 3.89 -23.33
C LYS A 65 11.47 3.83 -24.28
N ALA A 66 11.72 3.52 -25.56
CA ALA A 66 10.66 3.32 -26.55
C ALA A 66 9.73 2.17 -26.14
N GLY A 67 10.28 1.06 -25.63
CA GLY A 67 9.50 -0.06 -25.13
C GLY A 67 8.62 0.32 -23.94
N GLN A 68 9.11 1.15 -23.01
CA GLN A 68 8.31 1.63 -21.89
C GLN A 68 7.13 2.51 -22.33
N VAL A 69 7.32 3.35 -23.36
CA VAL A 69 6.23 4.14 -23.95
C VAL A 69 5.19 3.24 -24.61
N VAL A 70 5.63 2.24 -25.38
CA VAL A 70 4.74 1.23 -25.99
C VAL A 70 3.98 0.48 -24.91
N LEU A 71 4.66 0.06 -23.85
CA LEU A 71 4.05 -0.63 -22.72
C LEU A 71 2.99 0.23 -22.01
N PHE A 72 3.25 1.52 -21.85
CA PHE A 72 2.25 2.44 -21.31
C PHE A 72 1.03 2.56 -22.22
N ALA A 73 1.23 2.71 -23.54
CA ALA A 73 0.12 2.75 -24.49
C ALA A 73 -0.72 1.46 -24.42
N ILE A 74 -0.07 0.29 -24.40
CA ILE A 74 -0.74 -1.01 -24.22
C ILE A 74 -1.54 -1.02 -22.91
N SER A 75 -0.96 -0.56 -21.79
CA SER A 75 -1.64 -0.55 -20.49
C SER A 75 -2.90 0.32 -20.44
N LEU A 76 -2.94 1.40 -21.24
CA LEU A 76 -4.13 2.23 -21.41
C LEU A 76 -5.18 1.49 -22.23
N CYS A 77 -4.80 0.91 -23.37
CA CYS A 77 -5.71 0.13 -24.22
C CYS A 77 -6.34 -1.05 -23.48
N VAL A 78 -5.55 -1.78 -22.68
CA VAL A 78 -6.03 -2.94 -21.90
C VAL A 78 -7.10 -2.56 -20.90
N THR A 79 -7.16 -1.31 -20.43
CA THR A 79 -8.20 -0.85 -19.51
C THR A 79 -9.59 -0.79 -20.15
N PHE A 80 -9.66 -0.63 -21.47
CA PHE A 80 -10.92 -0.57 -22.22
C PHE A 80 -11.33 -1.94 -22.78
N LEU A 81 -10.48 -2.96 -22.66
CA LEU A 81 -10.81 -4.31 -23.09
C LEU A 81 -11.72 -4.97 -22.04
N PRO A 82 -12.91 -5.47 -22.41
CA PRO A 82 -13.80 -6.21 -21.51
C PRO A 82 -13.28 -7.65 -21.31
N ILE A 83 -12.05 -7.79 -20.84
CA ILE A 83 -11.38 -9.09 -20.61
C ILE A 83 -11.30 -9.34 -19.10
N GLU A 84 -11.77 -10.50 -18.67
CA GLU A 84 -11.57 -11.00 -17.31
C GLU A 84 -10.19 -11.62 -17.19
N TRP A 85 -9.30 -10.97 -16.44
CA TRP A 85 -7.95 -11.44 -16.21
C TRP A 85 -7.88 -12.43 -15.04
N PRO A 86 -6.99 -13.43 -15.09
CA PRO A 86 -6.87 -14.43 -14.04
C PRO A 86 -6.45 -13.81 -12.71
N GLU A 87 -6.98 -14.36 -11.61
CA GLU A 87 -6.62 -13.94 -10.24
C GLU A 87 -5.29 -14.55 -9.76
N ILE A 88 -4.86 -15.64 -10.40
CA ILE A 88 -3.59 -16.32 -10.12
C ILE A 88 -2.44 -15.32 -10.27
N PHE A 89 -1.53 -15.32 -9.30
CA PHE A 89 -0.42 -14.36 -9.15
C PHE A 89 -0.85 -12.89 -9.09
N CYS A 90 -2.12 -12.61 -8.80
CA CYS A 90 -2.70 -11.27 -8.84
C CYS A 90 -2.54 -10.57 -10.21
N ILE A 91 -2.55 -11.33 -11.32
CA ILE A 91 -2.42 -10.78 -12.68
C ILE A 91 -3.49 -9.73 -12.96
N ASN A 92 -4.74 -10.00 -12.58
CA ASN A 92 -5.84 -9.03 -12.69
C ASN A 92 -5.49 -7.67 -12.05
N PHE A 93 -4.93 -7.69 -10.84
CA PHE A 93 -4.51 -6.46 -10.17
C PHE A 93 -3.29 -5.81 -10.81
N ALA A 94 -2.30 -6.61 -11.22
CA ALA A 94 -1.10 -6.12 -11.90
C ALA A 94 -1.49 -5.33 -13.17
N ILE A 95 -2.38 -5.89 -13.98
CA ILE A 95 -2.86 -5.28 -15.23
C ILE A 95 -3.66 -4.01 -14.96
N ARG A 96 -4.60 -4.05 -14.00
CA ARG A 96 -5.41 -2.87 -13.62
C ARG A 96 -4.55 -1.69 -13.16
N MET A 97 -3.47 -1.98 -12.42
CA MET A 97 -2.57 -0.99 -11.83
C MET A 97 -1.41 -0.60 -12.75
N LEU A 98 -1.15 -1.35 -13.82
CA LEU A 98 -0.01 -1.15 -14.72
C LEU A 98 0.05 0.26 -15.29
N LYS A 99 -1.09 0.82 -15.75
CA LYS A 99 -1.16 2.17 -16.31
C LYS A 99 -0.71 3.26 -15.34
N TYR A 100 -1.06 3.13 -14.07
CA TYR A 100 -0.68 4.09 -13.03
C TYR A 100 0.82 4.01 -12.75
N PHE A 101 1.34 2.79 -12.71
CA PHE A 101 2.77 2.57 -12.50
C PHE A 101 3.62 3.10 -13.66
N MET A 102 3.21 2.79 -14.89
CA MET A 102 3.89 3.22 -16.11
C MET A 102 3.86 4.73 -16.30
N LEU A 103 2.76 5.41 -15.92
CA LEU A 103 2.72 6.88 -15.89
C LEU A 103 3.81 7.46 -14.99
N GLY A 104 3.99 6.90 -13.79
CA GLY A 104 5.05 7.33 -12.87
C GLY A 104 6.45 7.17 -13.46
N ILE A 105 6.70 6.06 -14.17
CA ILE A 105 7.96 5.83 -14.89
C ILE A 105 8.16 6.88 -15.99
N ILE A 106 7.17 7.11 -16.84
CA ILE A 106 7.26 8.08 -17.95
C ILE A 106 7.51 9.50 -17.42
N LEU A 107 6.81 9.91 -16.37
CA LEU A 107 7.01 11.23 -15.74
C LEU A 107 8.41 11.37 -15.12
N ASN A 108 9.02 10.26 -14.70
CA ASN A 108 10.40 10.25 -14.24
C ASN A 108 11.40 10.33 -15.42
N GLU A 109 11.21 9.52 -16.47
CA GLU A 109 12.10 9.47 -17.63
C GLU A 109 12.07 10.74 -18.49
N TYR A 110 10.91 11.41 -18.60
CA TYR A 110 10.70 12.60 -19.41
C TYR A 110 10.45 13.83 -18.53
N PRO A 111 11.51 14.45 -17.97
CA PRO A 111 11.40 15.49 -16.95
C PRO A 111 10.63 16.74 -17.39
N ARG A 112 10.66 17.06 -18.68
CA ARG A 112 9.97 18.21 -19.29
C ARG A 112 8.49 18.29 -18.90
N TRP A 113 7.80 17.15 -18.79
CA TRP A 113 6.37 17.11 -18.43
C TRP A 113 6.08 17.58 -17.01
N THR A 114 7.02 17.37 -16.08
CA THR A 114 6.86 17.77 -14.68
C THR A 114 7.52 19.12 -14.36
N GLU A 115 8.39 19.62 -15.23
CA GLU A 115 9.03 20.94 -15.08
C GLU A 115 8.02 22.08 -15.21
N ILE A 116 6.97 21.88 -16.02
CA ILE A 116 5.81 22.77 -16.10
C ILE A 116 5.16 22.92 -14.72
N GLY A 117 5.07 21.82 -13.96
CA GLY A 117 4.56 21.80 -12.59
C GLY A 117 5.47 22.43 -11.53
N LYS A 118 6.78 22.63 -11.79
CA LYS A 118 7.69 23.27 -10.81
C LYS A 118 7.36 24.74 -10.55
N LYS A 119 6.73 25.42 -11.51
CA LYS A 119 6.27 26.81 -11.36
C LYS A 119 5.11 26.94 -10.36
N VAL A 120 4.44 25.83 -10.08
CA VAL A 120 3.33 25.75 -9.14
C VAL A 120 3.92 25.48 -7.76
N PRO A 121 3.71 26.34 -6.74
CA PRO A 121 4.16 26.05 -5.39
C PRO A 121 3.63 24.70 -4.92
N GLY A 122 4.49 23.87 -4.32
CA GLY A 122 4.17 22.48 -3.96
C GLY A 122 2.99 22.30 -3.00
N ILE A 123 2.50 23.38 -2.40
CA ILE A 123 1.27 23.42 -1.59
C ILE A 123 0.02 23.24 -2.47
N ILE A 124 0.01 23.75 -3.70
CA ILE A 124 -1.18 23.73 -4.56
C ILE A 124 -1.59 22.30 -4.93
N PRO A 125 -0.70 21.40 -5.39
CA PRO A 125 -1.09 20.01 -5.64
C PRO A 125 -1.57 19.28 -4.37
N VAL A 126 -0.99 19.62 -3.20
CA VAL A 126 -1.33 19.01 -1.90
C VAL A 126 -2.71 19.44 -1.41
N CYS A 127 -3.11 20.69 -1.65
CA CYS A 127 -4.42 21.20 -1.26
C CYS A 127 -5.50 20.97 -2.33
N ALA A 128 -5.13 21.00 -3.62
CA ALA A 128 -6.06 20.80 -4.74
C ALA A 128 -6.57 19.36 -4.83
N LEU A 129 -5.75 18.36 -4.48
CA LEU A 129 -6.17 16.96 -4.53
C LEU A 129 -7.31 16.63 -3.53
N PRO A 130 -7.20 16.98 -2.22
CA PRO A 130 -8.31 16.84 -1.29
C PRO A 130 -9.54 17.65 -1.70
N ALA A 131 -9.34 18.88 -2.20
CA ALA A 131 -10.46 19.73 -2.65
C ALA A 131 -11.20 19.10 -3.84
N LEU A 132 -10.48 18.56 -4.83
CA LEU A 132 -11.05 17.84 -5.97
C LEU A 132 -11.75 16.55 -5.54
N PHE A 133 -11.18 15.82 -4.58
CA PHE A 133 -11.83 14.62 -4.04
C PHE A 133 -13.14 14.96 -3.31
N ILE A 134 -13.14 16.00 -2.46
CA ILE A 134 -14.34 16.47 -1.76
C ILE A 134 -15.38 16.95 -2.78
N PHE A 135 -14.96 17.75 -3.76
CA PHE A 135 -15.84 18.23 -4.84
C PHE A 135 -16.49 17.06 -5.60
N ASN A 136 -15.71 16.03 -5.93
CA ASN A 136 -16.24 14.83 -6.57
C ASN A 136 -17.32 14.14 -5.71
N ARG A 137 -17.12 14.04 -4.39
CA ARG A 137 -18.09 13.39 -3.49
C ARG A 137 -19.36 14.21 -3.23
N VAL A 138 -19.27 15.53 -3.35
CA VAL A 138 -20.42 16.45 -3.16
C VAL A 138 -21.24 16.59 -4.46
N THR A 139 -20.63 16.31 -5.61
CA THR A 139 -21.31 16.46 -6.90
C THR A 139 -22.33 15.35 -7.14
N GLN A 140 -23.57 15.72 -7.45
CA GLN A 140 -24.68 14.79 -7.73
C GLN A 140 -24.75 14.34 -9.20
N ASN A 141 -23.88 14.86 -10.07
CA ASN A 141 -23.88 14.54 -11.50
C ASN A 141 -23.07 13.27 -11.78
N THR A 142 -23.75 12.19 -12.19
CA THR A 142 -23.18 10.85 -12.42
C THR A 142 -22.11 10.79 -13.53
N ILE A 143 -22.22 11.63 -14.56
CA ILE A 143 -21.24 11.67 -15.66
C ILE A 143 -19.96 12.33 -15.17
N LEU A 144 -20.10 13.46 -14.47
CA LEU A 144 -18.96 14.21 -13.96
C LEU A 144 -18.18 13.41 -12.91
N THR A 145 -18.87 12.72 -12.01
CA THR A 145 -18.22 11.87 -11.00
C THR A 145 -17.46 10.71 -11.62
N THR A 146 -18.02 10.06 -12.64
CA THR A 146 -17.34 8.97 -13.36
C THR A 146 -16.05 9.44 -14.05
N ILE A 147 -16.08 10.61 -14.69
CA ILE A 147 -14.90 11.20 -15.34
C ILE A 147 -13.85 11.58 -14.28
N LEU A 148 -14.27 12.20 -13.17
CA LEU A 148 -13.36 12.56 -12.08
C LEU A 148 -12.74 11.33 -11.43
N ASP A 149 -13.51 10.28 -11.15
CA ASP A 149 -13.01 9.03 -10.57
C ASP A 149 -11.95 8.37 -11.46
N TYR A 150 -12.11 8.47 -12.79
CA TYR A 150 -11.13 7.95 -13.73
C TYR A 150 -9.84 8.79 -13.79
N ILE A 151 -9.95 10.13 -13.79
CA ILE A 151 -8.81 11.04 -13.98
C ILE A 151 -8.04 11.28 -12.68
N LEU A 152 -8.71 11.25 -11.52
CA LEU A 152 -8.14 11.61 -10.23
C LEU A 152 -6.86 10.83 -9.87
N PRO A 153 -6.76 9.50 -10.10
CA PRO A 153 -5.52 8.76 -9.87
C PRO A 153 -4.34 9.27 -10.71
N PHE A 154 -4.58 9.67 -11.96
CA PHE A 154 -3.53 10.22 -12.84
C PHE A 154 -3.04 11.58 -12.34
N ILE A 155 -3.96 12.46 -11.91
CA ILE A 155 -3.61 13.75 -11.30
C ILE A 155 -2.81 13.51 -10.00
N GLY A 156 -3.23 12.55 -9.18
CA GLY A 156 -2.53 12.17 -7.95
C GLY A 156 -1.08 11.76 -8.19
N ILE A 157 -0.85 10.89 -9.16
CA ILE A 157 0.50 10.43 -9.53
C ILE A 157 1.35 11.61 -10.03
N TYR A 158 0.79 12.43 -10.92
CA TYR A 158 1.47 13.61 -11.43
C TYR A 158 1.87 14.58 -10.30
N ALA A 159 0.94 14.87 -9.38
CA ALA A 159 1.18 15.71 -8.22
C ALA A 159 2.31 15.18 -7.32
N ILE A 160 2.33 13.87 -7.04
CA ILE A 160 3.40 13.23 -6.25
C ILE A 160 4.74 13.34 -6.97
N CYS A 161 4.79 13.15 -8.29
CA CYS A 161 6.02 13.31 -9.07
C CYS A 161 6.56 14.76 -9.04
N VAL A 162 5.68 15.75 -9.15
CA VAL A 162 6.06 17.17 -9.05
C VAL A 162 6.57 17.49 -7.64
N LEU A 163 5.83 17.05 -6.60
CA LEU A 163 6.22 17.24 -5.20
C LEU A 163 7.59 16.60 -4.91
N SER A 164 7.80 15.37 -5.36
CA SER A 164 9.06 14.62 -5.17
C SER A 164 10.25 15.38 -5.74
N ARG A 165 10.09 16.02 -6.91
CA ARG A 165 11.13 16.86 -7.53
C ARG A 165 11.39 18.14 -6.74
N GLY A 166 10.35 18.76 -6.17
CA GLY A 166 10.50 19.93 -5.30
C GLY A 166 11.27 19.60 -4.01
N ILE A 167 10.98 18.44 -3.40
CA ILE A 167 11.60 18.00 -2.14
C ILE A 167 13.03 17.49 -2.34
N LYS A 168 13.42 17.11 -3.57
CA LYS A 168 14.76 16.54 -3.88
C LYS A 168 15.93 17.39 -3.34
N HIS A 169 15.76 18.71 -3.25
CA HIS A 169 16.79 19.62 -2.75
C HIS A 169 16.91 19.67 -1.22
N TRP A 170 15.96 19.07 -0.49
CA TRP A 170 15.94 19.03 0.97
C TRP A 170 16.55 17.71 1.46
N ASN A 171 17.88 17.70 1.60
CA ASN A 171 18.66 16.50 1.96
C ASN A 171 18.13 15.79 3.22
N TYR A 172 17.81 16.54 4.27
CA TYR A 172 17.30 15.98 5.53
C TYR A 172 15.94 15.29 5.37
N ALA A 173 14.98 15.96 4.71
CA ALA A 173 13.65 15.41 4.47
C ALA A 173 13.71 14.18 3.57
N THR A 174 14.52 14.24 2.51
CA THR A 174 14.72 13.14 1.56
C THR A 174 15.27 11.88 2.25
N GLN A 175 16.26 12.01 3.12
CA GLN A 175 16.80 10.88 3.87
C GLN A 175 15.75 10.21 4.77
N LYS A 176 14.96 10.99 5.51
CA LYS A 176 13.87 10.44 6.34
C LYS A 176 12.79 9.78 5.50
N LEU A 177 12.37 10.42 4.41
CA LEU A 177 11.35 9.88 3.51
C LEU A 177 11.79 8.56 2.86
N LEU A 178 13.07 8.41 2.51
CA LEU A 178 13.62 7.15 1.97
C LEU A 178 13.61 6.01 3.00
N VAL A 179 13.83 6.31 4.28
CA VAL A 179 13.72 5.31 5.36
C VAL A 179 12.26 4.90 5.56
N ILE A 180 11.35 5.89 5.55
CA ILE A 180 9.91 5.65 5.68
C ILE A 180 9.40 4.84 4.49
N SER A 181 9.81 5.17 3.25
CA SER A 181 9.38 4.45 2.04
C SER A 181 9.87 3.00 2.05
N ALA A 182 11.12 2.75 2.44
CA ALA A 182 11.64 1.39 2.62
C ALA A 182 10.88 0.59 3.70
N SER A 183 10.31 1.28 4.68
CA SER A 183 9.54 0.68 5.78
C SER A 183 8.03 0.66 5.53
N SER A 184 7.55 1.27 4.44
CA SER A 184 6.12 1.50 4.17
C SER A 184 5.31 0.21 4.15
N TYR A 185 5.87 -0.85 3.57
CA TYR A 185 5.28 -2.19 3.57
C TYR A 185 4.98 -2.69 4.99
N ILE A 186 5.95 -2.55 5.88
CA ILE A 186 5.87 -3.07 7.25
C ILE A 186 4.93 -2.22 8.08
N ILE A 187 4.96 -0.90 7.88
CA ILE A 187 4.01 0.02 8.50
C ILE A 187 2.60 -0.39 8.11
N TYR A 188 2.34 -0.58 6.82
CA TYR A 188 1.03 -1.00 6.32
C TYR A 188 0.60 -2.37 6.86
N LEU A 189 1.51 -3.35 6.85
CA LEU A 189 1.26 -4.69 7.35
C LEU A 189 0.84 -4.69 8.81
N PHE A 190 1.61 -4.04 9.68
CA PHE A 190 1.27 -4.01 11.10
C PHE A 190 0.01 -3.19 11.35
N HIS A 191 -0.17 -2.09 10.62
CA HIS A 191 -1.37 -1.29 10.73
C HIS A 191 -2.64 -2.14 10.51
N THR A 192 -2.75 -2.80 9.35
CA THR A 192 -3.92 -3.63 9.03
C THR A 192 -4.04 -4.86 9.93
N THR A 193 -2.92 -5.44 10.37
CA THR A 193 -2.92 -6.59 11.29
C THR A 193 -3.47 -6.21 12.66
N PHE A 194 -3.03 -5.10 13.24
CA PHE A 194 -3.51 -4.64 14.54
C PHE A 194 -4.94 -4.13 14.48
N GLU A 195 -5.33 -3.45 13.39
CA GLU A 195 -6.74 -3.10 13.16
C GLU A 195 -7.63 -4.35 13.10
N GLY A 196 -7.24 -5.37 12.34
CA GLY A 196 -7.99 -6.63 12.25
C GLY A 196 -8.08 -7.36 13.60
N LEU A 197 -6.98 -7.37 14.36
CA LEU A 197 -6.95 -7.94 15.71
C LEU A 197 -7.92 -7.22 16.65
N VAL A 198 -7.85 -5.89 16.73
CA VAL A 198 -8.73 -5.13 17.63
C VAL A 198 -10.19 -5.21 17.18
N LYS A 199 -10.46 -5.21 15.87
CA LYS A 199 -11.81 -5.43 15.32
C LYS A 199 -12.39 -6.77 15.79
N SER A 200 -11.60 -7.84 15.74
CA SER A 200 -12.03 -9.17 16.18
C SER A 200 -12.27 -9.27 17.70
N LEU A 201 -11.56 -8.46 18.50
CA LEU A 201 -11.77 -8.35 19.95
C LEU A 201 -13.03 -7.53 20.27
N ILE A 202 -13.22 -6.39 19.60
CA ILE A 202 -14.38 -5.51 19.78
C ILE A 202 -15.67 -6.24 19.42
N HIS A 203 -15.65 -7.11 18.41
CA HIS A 203 -16.82 -7.90 18.03
C HIS A 203 -17.29 -8.87 19.13
N LYS A 204 -16.44 -9.19 20.12
CA LYS A 204 -16.84 -9.97 21.30
C LYS A 204 -17.49 -9.14 22.40
N VAL A 205 -17.49 -7.81 22.28
CA VAL A 205 -18.07 -6.88 23.25
C VAL A 205 -19.43 -6.40 22.70
N PRO A 206 -20.57 -6.92 23.19
CA PRO A 206 -21.89 -6.67 22.61
C PRO A 206 -22.26 -5.19 22.54
N THR A 207 -21.78 -4.39 23.50
CA THR A 207 -22.04 -2.95 23.59
C THR A 207 -21.33 -2.13 22.52
N LEU A 208 -20.17 -2.59 22.05
CA LEU A 208 -19.39 -1.95 20.97
C LEU A 208 -19.69 -2.57 19.60
N ALA A 209 -20.19 -3.80 19.56
CA ALA A 209 -20.57 -4.50 18.32
C ALA A 209 -21.93 -4.05 17.77
N ASN A 210 -22.86 -3.64 18.65
CA ASN A 210 -24.17 -3.11 18.23
C ASN A 210 -24.03 -1.68 17.68
N GLY A 211 -24.04 -1.54 16.35
CA GLY A 211 -23.94 -0.27 15.63
C GLY A 211 -25.15 0.67 15.77
N ASN A 212 -26.11 0.38 16.64
CA ASN A 212 -27.32 1.18 16.81
C ASN A 212 -27.05 2.54 17.48
N ASN A 213 -25.94 2.67 18.20
CA ASN A 213 -25.54 3.91 18.87
C ASN A 213 -24.26 4.46 18.24
N SER A 214 -24.39 5.63 17.60
CA SER A 214 -23.29 6.34 16.92
C SER A 214 -22.08 6.59 17.82
N LEU A 215 -22.30 6.80 19.12
CA LEU A 215 -21.26 7.05 20.12
C LEU A 215 -20.38 5.81 20.37
N TYR A 216 -20.99 4.63 20.56
CA TYR A 216 -20.27 3.37 20.76
C TYR A 216 -19.53 2.94 19.49
N PHE A 217 -20.13 3.16 18.31
CA PHE A 217 -19.45 2.94 17.03
C PHE A 217 -18.22 3.83 16.89
N THR A 218 -18.33 5.12 17.23
CA THR A 218 -17.22 6.08 17.12
C THR A 218 -16.06 5.71 18.06
N ILE A 219 -16.37 5.31 19.31
CA ILE A 219 -15.36 4.83 20.27
C ILE A 219 -14.70 3.55 19.74
N GLY A 220 -15.48 2.59 19.25
CA GLY A 220 -14.96 1.35 18.65
C GLY A 220 -14.03 1.64 17.47
N ALA A 221 -14.43 2.51 16.55
CA ALA A 221 -13.62 2.92 15.41
C ALA A 221 -12.32 3.63 15.85
N ALA A 222 -12.40 4.55 16.83
CA ALA A 222 -11.23 5.23 17.37
C ALA A 222 -10.23 4.26 18.02
N LEU A 223 -10.71 3.23 18.72
CA LEU A 223 -9.86 2.18 19.29
C LEU A 223 -9.18 1.33 18.22
N ILE A 224 -9.92 0.94 17.16
CA ILE A 224 -9.36 0.17 16.04
C ILE A 224 -8.25 0.96 15.35
N VAL A 225 -8.53 2.20 14.93
CA VAL A 225 -7.57 3.06 14.23
C VAL A 225 -6.40 3.41 15.13
N GLY A 226 -6.66 3.78 16.39
CA GLY A 226 -5.62 4.11 17.37
C GLY A 226 -4.68 2.94 17.64
N ALA A 227 -5.21 1.74 17.82
CA ALA A 227 -4.41 0.52 17.98
C ALA A 227 -3.61 0.19 16.70
N GLY A 228 -4.23 0.37 15.54
CA GLY A 228 -3.58 0.26 14.23
C GLY A 228 -2.40 1.21 14.03
N VAL A 229 -2.30 2.31 14.78
CA VAL A 229 -1.16 3.25 14.70
C VAL A 229 -0.16 3.03 15.84
N ILE A 230 -0.64 2.90 17.07
CA ILE A 230 0.22 2.87 18.28
C ILE A 230 0.94 1.53 18.42
N LEU A 231 0.24 0.41 18.24
CA LEU A 231 0.82 -0.93 18.44
C LEU A 231 1.98 -1.24 17.47
N PRO A 232 1.90 -0.92 16.15
CA PRO A 232 3.05 -1.05 15.25
C PRO A 232 4.28 -0.29 15.73
N ILE A 233 4.10 0.94 16.24
CA ILE A 233 5.21 1.81 16.69
C ILE A 233 5.90 1.17 17.90
N VAL A 234 5.12 0.70 18.87
CA VAL A 234 5.63 0.02 20.07
C VAL A 234 6.34 -1.28 19.69
N LEU A 235 5.73 -2.10 18.82
CA LEU A 235 6.30 -3.36 18.35
C LEU A 235 7.64 -3.14 17.63
N HIS A 236 7.69 -2.13 16.75
CA HIS A 236 8.91 -1.78 16.04
C HIS A 236 10.03 -1.35 17.01
N ARG A 237 9.72 -0.47 17.97
CA ARG A 237 10.72 0.00 18.93
C ARG A 237 11.23 -1.10 19.84
N ARG A 238 10.36 -1.98 20.33
CA ARG A 238 10.72 -2.98 21.36
C ARG A 238 11.25 -4.29 20.79
N ILE A 239 10.68 -4.83 19.72
CA ILE A 239 10.97 -6.20 19.27
C ILE A 239 11.77 -6.21 17.96
N LEU A 240 11.29 -5.47 16.95
CA LEU A 240 11.89 -5.54 15.61
C LEU A 240 13.22 -4.80 15.51
N SER A 241 13.39 -3.69 16.23
CA SER A 241 14.65 -2.95 16.22
C SER A 241 15.82 -3.76 16.80
N GLN A 242 15.52 -4.67 17.72
CA GLN A 242 16.49 -5.45 18.49
C GLN A 242 16.93 -6.74 17.77
N ASN A 243 16.02 -7.39 17.02
CA ASN A 243 16.26 -8.72 16.43
C ASN A 243 16.64 -8.68 14.95
N ARG A 244 17.89 -9.06 14.62
CA ARG A 244 18.41 -9.08 13.22
C ARG A 244 17.60 -9.99 12.28
N VAL A 245 17.15 -11.15 12.76
CA VAL A 245 16.39 -12.13 11.97
C VAL A 245 15.03 -11.56 11.56
N LEU A 246 14.28 -10.98 12.51
CA LEU A 246 12.99 -10.35 12.22
C LEU A 246 13.13 -9.19 11.24
N ARG A 247 14.20 -8.41 11.34
CA ARG A 247 14.48 -7.31 10.38
C ARG A 247 14.66 -7.83 8.97
N PHE A 248 15.41 -8.92 8.79
CA PHE A 248 15.57 -9.54 7.49
C PHE A 248 14.24 -10.09 6.95
N LEU A 249 13.50 -10.85 7.77
CA LEU A 249 12.22 -11.45 7.38
C LEU A 249 11.19 -10.40 6.94
N PHE A 250 11.17 -9.24 7.60
CA PHE A 250 10.25 -8.15 7.24
C PHE A 250 10.81 -7.18 6.19
N GLY A 251 12.09 -7.28 5.79
CA GLY A 251 12.71 -6.42 4.79
C GLY A 251 13.22 -5.06 5.30
N LEU A 252 13.48 -4.92 6.61
CA LEU A 252 14.08 -3.72 7.21
C LEU A 252 15.59 -3.65 6.93
N LYS A 253 16.08 -2.47 6.56
CA LYS A 253 17.53 -2.22 6.49
C LYS A 253 18.18 -2.35 7.87
N PRO A 254 19.43 -2.87 7.96
CA PRO A 254 20.18 -2.87 9.20
C PRO A 254 20.41 -1.42 9.65
N VAL A 255 20.12 -1.12 10.92
CA VAL A 255 20.61 0.12 11.53
C VAL A 255 22.12 -0.01 11.60
N LYS A 256 22.84 0.90 10.92
CA LYS A 256 24.26 1.11 11.21
C LYS A 256 24.35 1.38 12.71
N GLN A 257 24.91 0.42 13.46
CA GLN A 257 25.25 0.68 14.85
C GLN A 257 26.20 1.88 14.83
N PRO A 258 25.94 2.94 15.63
CA PRO A 258 26.99 3.93 15.86
C PRO A 258 28.20 3.14 16.38
N ALA A 259 29.36 3.40 15.80
CA ALA A 259 30.61 2.77 16.23
C ALA A 259 30.67 2.87 17.76
N LYS A 260 30.78 1.73 18.44
CA LYS A 260 31.14 1.73 19.86
C LYS A 260 32.43 2.52 19.94
N SER A 261 32.38 3.72 20.51
CA SER A 261 33.59 4.38 20.97
C SER A 261 34.16 3.47 22.06
N LEU A 262 35.18 2.71 21.72
CA LEU A 262 36.08 2.12 22.69
C LEU A 262 36.74 3.30 23.42
N ARG A 263 36.23 3.60 24.61
CA ARG A 263 36.95 4.27 25.69
C ARG A 263 36.58 3.54 26.97
#